data_AF-A0AAW6XUI7-F1
#
_entry.id   AF-A0AAW6XUI7-F1
#
_cell.length_a   1.000
_cell.length_b   1.000
_cell.length_c   1.000
_cell.angle_alpha   90.00
_cell.angle_beta   90.00
_cell.angle_gamma   90.00
#
_symmetry.space_group_name_H-M   'P 1'
#
loop_
_entity.id
_entity.type
_entity.pdbx_description
1 polymer ?
#
loop_
_entity_poly.entity_id
_entity_poly.type
_entity_poly.pdbx_seq_one_letter_code
_entity_poly.pdbx_strand_id
1 'polypeptide(L)'
;EALASAKAIAVYHSMNLSGEIGIILNLTPTYPRDEHNEADVNAAKFVDGFFNRSFLDPAVKGHFPEYMVAWAKANDLLPETTPEDLAIIAE
;
A
#
# COMPACT_ATOMS: atom_id res chain seq x y z
N GLU A 1 8.30 -1.85 1.58
CA GLU A 1 8.89 -2.84 0.66
C GLU A 1 8.43 -2.65 -0.80
N ALA A 2 7.31 -1.95 -1.04
CA ALA A 2 6.75 -1.59 -2.36
C ALA A 2 7.80 -1.33 -3.48
N LEU A 3 8.73 -0.39 -3.30
CA LEU A 3 9.74 -0.06 -4.33
C LEU A 3 10.62 -1.27 -4.71
N ALA A 4 11.06 -2.05 -3.72
CA ALA A 4 11.88 -3.22 -3.97
C ALA A 4 11.09 -4.31 -4.69
N SER A 5 9.82 -4.52 -4.31
CA SER A 5 8.92 -5.45 -4.98
C SER A 5 8.70 -5.05 -6.44
N ALA A 6 8.39 -3.78 -6.71
CA ALA A 6 8.19 -3.27 -8.07
C ALA A 6 9.44 -3.45 -8.94
N LYS A 7 10.63 -3.12 -8.42
CA LYS A 7 11.91 -3.35 -9.12
C LYS A 7 12.14 -4.83 -9.43
N ALA A 8 11.87 -5.73 -8.48
CA ALA A 8 12.04 -7.16 -8.68
C ALA A 8 11.08 -7.70 -9.76
N ILE A 9 9.82 -7.24 -9.76
CA ILE A 9 8.81 -7.59 -10.76
C ILE A 9 9.24 -7.09 -12.14
N ALA A 10 9.68 -5.82 -12.25
CA ALA A 10 10.15 -5.24 -13.51
C ALA A 10 11.33 -6.05 -14.11
N VAL A 11 12.31 -6.41 -13.28
CA VAL A 11 13.42 -7.26 -13.70
C VAL A 11 12.92 -8.64 -14.14
N TYR A 12 12.04 -9.29 -13.38
CA TYR A 12 11.49 -10.59 -13.74
C TYR A 12 10.76 -10.57 -15.10
N HIS A 13 9.92 -9.57 -15.35
CA HIS A 13 9.24 -9.40 -16.63
C HIS A 13 10.23 -9.17 -17.78
N SER A 14 11.32 -8.42 -17.56
CA SER A 14 12.35 -8.20 -18.58
C SER A 14 13.08 -9.48 -19.02
N MET A 15 13.04 -10.53 -18.19
CA MET A 15 13.68 -11.81 -18.49
C MET A 15 12.85 -12.73 -19.39
N ASN A 16 11.58 -12.38 -19.70
CA ASN A 16 10.67 -13.18 -20.52
C ASN A 16 10.56 -14.65 -20.09
N LEU A 17 10.49 -14.88 -18.77
CA LEU A 17 10.29 -16.21 -18.18
C LEU A 17 8.81 -16.61 -18.22
N SER A 18 8.53 -17.91 -18.13
CA SER A 18 7.16 -18.45 -18.24
C SER A 18 6.41 -18.59 -16.91
N GLY A 19 7.03 -18.25 -15.78
CA GLY A 19 6.39 -18.33 -14.45
C GLY A 19 5.67 -17.04 -14.06
N GLU A 20 5.06 -17.06 -12.89
CA GLU A 20 4.39 -15.91 -12.28
C GLU A 20 5.22 -15.34 -11.11
N ILE A 21 5.14 -14.02 -10.90
CA ILE A 21 5.78 -13.33 -9.79
C ILE A 21 4.75 -12.44 -9.08
N GLY A 22 4.89 -12.32 -7.76
CA GLY A 22 4.04 -11.46 -6.96
C GLY A 22 4.52 -11.37 -5.52
N ILE A 23 3.79 -10.59 -4.72
CA ILE A 23 4.05 -10.42 -3.30
C ILE A 23 2.98 -11.12 -2.46
N ILE A 24 3.37 -11.61 -1.28
CA ILE A 24 2.46 -12.19 -0.29
C ILE A 24 2.30 -11.21 0.86
N LEU A 25 1.05 -10.85 1.17
CA LEU A 25 0.70 -9.93 2.24
C LEU A 25 -0.14 -10.65 3.30
N ASN A 26 0.17 -10.43 4.59
CA ASN A 26 -0.58 -10.96 5.73
C ASN A 26 -1.81 -10.07 6.04
N LEU A 27 -2.77 -10.03 5.11
CA LEU A 27 -3.95 -9.18 5.24
C LEU A 27 -4.80 -9.55 6.46
N THR A 28 -5.15 -8.55 7.25
CA THR A 28 -6.01 -8.70 8.43
C THR A 28 -7.29 -7.90 8.21
N PRO A 29 -8.41 -8.53 7.81
CA PRO A 29 -9.67 -7.84 7.61
C PRO A 29 -10.07 -7.03 8.85
N THR A 30 -10.39 -5.76 8.64
CA THR A 30 -10.75 -4.83 9.71
C THR A 30 -12.24 -4.55 9.68
N TYR A 31 -12.90 -4.69 10.82
CA TYR A 31 -14.34 -4.43 10.98
C TYR A 31 -14.55 -3.42 12.11
N PRO A 32 -15.49 -2.46 11.96
CA PRO A 32 -15.90 -1.62 13.08
C PRO A 32 -16.59 -2.47 14.14
N ARG A 33 -16.53 -2.04 15.40
CA ARG A 33 -17.26 -2.71 16.47
C ARG A 33 -18.78 -2.53 16.29
N ASP A 34 -19.22 -1.33 15.92
CA ASP A 34 -20.60 -1.01 15.54
C ASP A 34 -20.58 -0.22 14.22
N GLU A 35 -21.28 -0.74 13.21
CA GLU A 35 -21.37 -0.11 11.88
C GLU A 35 -22.25 1.15 11.85
N HIS A 36 -23.10 1.35 12.85
CA HIS A 36 -23.92 2.54 12.99
C HIS A 36 -23.25 3.64 13.84
N ASN A 37 -22.10 3.33 14.45
CA ASN A 37 -21.29 4.29 15.19
C ASN A 37 -20.20 4.88 14.28
N GLU A 38 -20.29 6.18 14.01
CA GLU A 38 -19.36 6.87 13.12
C GLU A 38 -17.90 6.81 13.59
N ALA A 39 -17.65 6.86 14.90
CA ALA A 39 -16.30 6.80 15.45
C ALA A 39 -15.67 5.41 15.24
N ASP A 40 -16.45 4.34 15.42
CA ASP A 40 -16.00 2.96 15.19
C ASP A 40 -15.70 2.72 13.70
N VAL A 41 -16.55 3.23 12.80
CA VAL A 41 -16.34 3.16 11.34
C VAL A 41 -15.07 3.91 10.92
N ASN A 42 -14.86 5.12 11.44
CA ASN A 42 -13.67 5.90 11.13
C ASN A 42 -12.39 5.24 11.68
N ALA A 43 -12.44 4.66 12.88
CA ALA A 43 -11.32 3.91 13.44
C ALA A 43 -10.99 2.66 12.60
N ALA A 44 -12.00 1.90 12.19
CA ALA A 44 -11.83 0.74 11.31
C ALA A 44 -11.23 1.13 9.95
N LYS A 45 -11.70 2.22 9.33
CA LYS A 45 -11.15 2.73 8.08
C LYS A 45 -9.67 3.11 8.21
N PHE A 46 -9.31 3.77 9.31
CA PHE A 46 -7.91 4.13 9.56
C PHE A 46 -7.02 2.89 9.71
N VAL A 47 -7.44 1.92 10.52
CA VAL A 47 -6.69 0.68 10.75
C VAL A 47 -6.57 -0.15 9.48
N ASP A 48 -7.62 -0.27 8.67
CA ASP A 48 -7.54 -0.92 7.34
C ASP A 48 -6.54 -0.19 6.42
N GLY A 49 -6.59 1.15 6.43
CA GLY A 49 -5.65 2.00 5.73
C GLY A 49 -4.20 1.74 6.10
N PHE A 50 -3.92 1.72 7.40
CA PHE A 50 -2.59 1.59 7.94
C PHE A 50 -2.02 0.17 7.79
N PHE A 51 -2.79 -0.86 8.16
CA PHE A 51 -2.31 -2.25 8.16
C PHE A 51 -2.40 -2.95 6.80
N ASN A 52 -3.42 -2.65 5.99
CA ASN A 52 -3.67 -3.39 4.75
C ASN A 52 -3.41 -2.51 3.52
N ARG A 53 -4.15 -1.40 3.37
CA ARG A 53 -4.17 -0.62 2.13
C ARG A 53 -2.83 0.04 1.82
N SER A 54 -2.08 0.45 2.83
CA SER A 54 -0.76 1.07 2.63
C SER A 54 0.28 0.11 2.00
N PHE A 55 0.01 -1.19 1.98
CA PHE A 55 0.84 -2.22 1.33
C PHE A 55 0.16 -2.81 0.10
N LEU A 56 -1.15 -3.08 0.20
CA LEU A 56 -1.92 -3.68 -0.87
C LEU A 56 -2.11 -2.74 -2.06
N ASP A 57 -2.51 -1.48 -1.81
CA ASP A 57 -2.80 -0.53 -2.89
C ASP A 57 -1.57 -0.21 -3.75
N PRO A 58 -0.35 0.05 -3.24
CA PRO A 58 0.81 0.21 -4.11
C PRO A 58 1.15 -1.08 -4.88
N ALA A 59 0.91 -2.26 -4.30
CA ALA A 59 1.20 -3.53 -4.98
C ALA A 59 0.23 -3.87 -6.14
N VAL A 60 -1.02 -3.38 -6.09
CA VAL A 60 -2.06 -3.74 -7.08
C VAL A 60 -2.60 -2.57 -7.90
N LYS A 61 -2.45 -1.33 -7.41
CA LYS A 61 -2.89 -0.09 -8.05
C LYS A 61 -1.73 0.85 -8.38
N GLY A 62 -0.53 0.58 -7.89
CA GLY A 62 0.64 1.41 -8.14
C GLY A 62 0.68 2.73 -7.39
N HIS A 63 -0.22 2.96 -6.44
CA HIS A 63 -0.22 4.18 -5.63
C HIS A 63 -0.66 3.93 -4.18
N PHE A 64 -0.16 4.77 -3.27
CA PHE A 64 -0.56 4.73 -1.86
C PHE A 64 -1.93 5.37 -1.66
N PRO A 65 -2.68 5.00 -0.59
CA PRO A 65 -3.93 5.67 -0.26
C PRO A 65 -3.67 7.13 0.16
N GLU A 66 -4.26 8.09 -0.55
CA GLU A 66 -3.99 9.53 -0.34
C GLU A 66 -4.26 9.99 1.09
N TYR A 67 -5.32 9.48 1.73
CA TYR A 67 -5.65 9.83 3.11
C TYR A 67 -4.60 9.34 4.12
N MET A 68 -3.92 8.21 3.83
CA MET A 68 -2.83 7.72 4.67
C MET A 68 -1.55 8.52 4.46
N VAL A 69 -1.27 8.93 3.21
CA VAL A 69 -0.15 9.84 2.91
C VAL A 69 -0.34 11.18 3.61
N ALA A 70 -1.55 11.76 3.54
CA ALA A 70 -1.88 13.01 4.21
C ALA A 70 -1.76 12.88 5.74
N TRP A 71 -2.26 11.78 6.32
CA TRP A 71 -2.13 11.51 7.75
C TRP A 71 -0.66 11.38 8.17
N ALA A 72 0.14 10.59 7.45
CA ALA A 72 1.56 10.42 7.76
C ALA A 72 2.32 11.75 7.67
N LYS A 73 2.00 12.58 6.66
CA LYS A 73 2.59 13.91 6.50
C LYS A 73 2.27 14.84 7.67
N ALA A 74 1.02 14.86 8.11
CA ALA A 74 0.56 15.68 9.22
C ALA A 74 1.19 15.28 10.57
N ASN A 75 1.76 14.07 10.66
CA ASN A 75 2.41 13.54 11.85
C ASN A 75 3.94 13.43 11.70
N ASP A 76 4.53 13.99 10.64
CA ASP A 76 5.97 13.89 10.35
C ASP A 76 6.50 12.44 10.26
N LEU A 77 5.66 11.53 9.73
CA LEU A 77 5.96 10.10 9.57
C LEU A 77 6.20 9.67 8.11
N LEU A 78 6.21 10.61 7.17
CA LEU A 78 6.50 10.26 5.77
C LEU A 78 7.97 9.86 5.61
N PRO A 79 8.25 8.73 4.92
CA PRO A 79 9.61 8.39 4.56
C PRO A 79 10.17 9.38 3.52
N GLU A 80 11.49 9.46 3.44
CA GLU A 80 12.17 10.10 2.32
C GLU A 80 11.94 9.28 1.05
N THR A 81 11.40 9.92 0.02
CA THR A 81 11.13 9.30 -1.29
C THR A 81 11.41 10.28 -2.40
N THR A 82 11.65 9.75 -3.60
CA THR A 82 11.79 10.54 -4.82
C THR A 82 10.57 10.36 -5.73
N PRO A 83 10.30 11.29 -6.66
CA PRO A 83 9.29 11.09 -7.71
C PRO A 83 9.56 9.84 -8.56
N GLU A 84 10.84 9.49 -8.76
CA GLU A 84 11.26 8.30 -9.48
C GLU A 84 10.82 7.01 -8.75
N ASP A 85 10.90 6.97 -7.42
CA ASP A 85 10.45 5.81 -6.64
C ASP A 85 8.96 5.57 -6.81
N LEU A 86 8.16 6.65 -6.84
CA LEU A 86 6.72 6.57 -7.06
C LEU A 86 6.38 6.15 -8.49
N ALA A 87 7.16 6.60 -9.48
CA ALA A 87 7.00 6.19 -10.87
C ALA A 87 7.26 4.68 -11.04
N ILE A 88 8.32 4.16 -10.42
CA ILE A 88 8.64 2.72 -10.46
C ILE A 88 7.55 1.87 -9.80
N ILE A 89 6.93 2.34 -8.72
CA ILE A 89 5.83 1.63 -8.07
C ILE A 89 4.56 1.62 -8.94
N ALA A 90 4.39 2.60 -9.82
CA ALA A 90 3.18 2.78 -10.62
C ALA A 90 3.14 1.97 -11.93
N GLU A 91 4.27 1.38 -12.35
CA GLU A 91 4.38 0.50 -13.53
C GLU A 91 3.87 -0.93 -13.25
#